data_AF-A0A2V9AIT8-F1
#
_entry.id   AF-A0A2V9AIT8-F1
#
_cell.length_a   1.000
_cell.length_b   1.000
_cell.length_c   1.000
_cell.angle_alpha   90.00
_cell.angle_beta   90.00
_cell.angle_gamma   90.00
#
_symmetry.space_group_name_H-M   'P 1'
#
loop_
_entity.id
_entity.type
_entity.pdbx_description
1 polymer ?
#
loop_
_entity_poly.entity_id
_entity_poly.type
_entity_poly.pdbx_seq_one_letter_code
_entity_poly.pdbx_strand_id
1 'polypeptide(L)'
;MAQYVPPSNEMEFAHADTKPTSPWKPIFRIVRWSTYAAAILTLILALHKTPPPLVKTSPQAAARAEQKFDEAERAVANGQPTTLRVDQTELNSYLSSHLEVSGREAARAASAASRKDDSNDSAPTAQDVEQMRSNVRDFKIQLVDDRVKAYVLFEVHGKDMTLQLEGRLSAQNGYLILDPVSGQIGSLPIPQSALESAVRRLMESPENREKLRLPPQIADLRIENGEVVASYR
;
A
#
# COMPACT_ATOMS: atom_id res chain seq x y z
N MET A 1 4.05 97.65 -38.21
CA MET A 1 3.42 96.37 -38.58
C MET A 1 4.54 95.38 -38.81
N ALA A 2 4.76 94.48 -37.84
CA ALA A 2 5.96 93.66 -37.75
C ALA A 2 5.87 92.41 -38.64
N GLN A 3 6.97 92.12 -39.34
CA GLN A 3 7.19 90.94 -40.18
C GLN A 3 7.14 89.66 -39.33
N TYR A 4 6.37 88.68 -39.80
CA TYR A 4 6.37 87.31 -39.28
C TYR A 4 7.37 86.48 -40.10
N VAL A 5 8.43 86.02 -39.44
CA VAL A 5 9.42 85.04 -39.95
C VAL A 5 9.18 83.74 -39.20
N PRO A 6 9.06 82.57 -39.87
CA PRO A 6 8.76 81.31 -39.21
C PRO A 6 10.03 80.64 -38.65
N PRO A 7 9.97 79.92 -37.53
CA PRO A 7 11.00 78.95 -37.18
C PRO A 7 10.55 77.51 -37.50
N SER A 8 11.32 76.91 -38.42
CA SER A 8 11.89 75.55 -38.42
C SER A 8 11.23 74.41 -37.63
N ASN A 9 10.89 73.35 -38.38
CA ASN A 9 10.76 71.96 -37.91
C ASN A 9 11.86 71.57 -36.91
N GLU A 10 11.46 71.12 -35.72
CA GLU A 10 12.29 70.31 -34.83
C GLU A 10 11.44 69.18 -34.23
N MET A 11 12.14 68.08 -34.00
CA MET A 11 11.65 66.71 -34.02
C MET A 11 10.93 66.28 -32.74
N GLU A 12 9.95 65.40 -32.96
CA GLU A 12 9.59 64.22 -32.17
C GLU A 12 10.66 63.81 -31.13
N PHE A 13 10.37 64.02 -29.84
CA PHE A 13 11.00 63.28 -28.75
C PHE A 13 9.90 62.58 -27.95
N ALA A 14 9.51 61.41 -28.44
CA ALA A 14 8.85 60.41 -27.64
C ALA A 14 9.78 60.03 -26.48
N HIS A 15 9.41 60.39 -25.25
CA HIS A 15 10.04 59.82 -24.06
C HIS A 15 9.61 58.35 -23.94
N ALA A 16 10.38 57.46 -24.59
CA ALA A 16 10.32 56.05 -24.33
C ALA A 16 10.94 55.78 -22.94
N ASP A 17 10.09 55.66 -21.92
CA ASP A 17 10.45 55.10 -20.61
C ASP A 17 10.81 53.61 -20.79
N THR A 18 12.05 53.32 -21.20
CA THR A 18 12.57 51.95 -21.19
C THR A 18 12.98 51.59 -19.77
N LYS A 19 12.03 51.04 -19.01
CA LYS A 19 12.27 50.46 -17.69
C LYS A 19 13.27 49.28 -17.83
N PRO A 20 14.44 49.30 -17.19
CA PRO A 20 15.41 48.22 -17.34
C PRO A 20 14.87 46.93 -16.71
N THR A 21 14.53 45.95 -17.54
CA THR A 21 14.14 44.61 -17.11
C THR A 21 15.40 43.87 -16.64
N SER A 22 15.67 43.94 -15.34
CA SER A 22 16.75 43.21 -14.67
C SER A 22 16.72 41.71 -15.05
N PRO A 23 17.72 41.20 -15.81
CA PRO A 23 17.77 39.81 -16.27
C PRO A 23 18.05 38.80 -15.15
N TRP A 24 18.28 39.28 -13.92
CA TRP A 24 18.56 38.46 -12.74
C TRP A 24 17.31 37.86 -12.09
N LYS A 25 16.14 38.50 -12.28
CA LYS A 25 14.86 38.02 -11.75
C LYS A 25 14.36 36.70 -12.38
N PRO A 26 14.45 36.46 -13.71
CA PRO A 26 14.04 35.18 -14.29
C PRO A 26 14.98 34.03 -13.89
N ILE A 27 16.29 34.27 -13.76
CA ILE A 27 17.27 33.25 -13.36
C ILE A 27 16.98 32.75 -11.94
N PHE A 28 16.75 33.66 -10.98
CA PHE A 28 16.35 33.28 -9.62
C PHE A 28 15.01 32.53 -9.59
N ARG A 29 14.07 32.86 -10.48
CA ARG A 29 12.79 32.14 -10.63
C ARG A 29 13.00 30.72 -11.15
N ILE A 30 13.87 30.53 -12.14
CA ILE A 30 14.18 29.21 -12.73
C ILE A 30 14.89 28.33 -11.71
N VAL A 31 15.90 28.86 -10.99
CA VAL A 31 16.60 28.12 -9.94
C VAL A 31 15.63 27.68 -8.84
N ARG A 32 14.78 28.60 -8.35
CA ARG A 32 13.79 28.29 -7.31
C ARG A 32 12.77 27.24 -7.76
N TRP A 33 12.28 27.31 -8.99
CA TRP A 33 11.39 26.30 -9.56
C TRP A 33 12.09 24.96 -9.81
N SER A 34 13.37 24.97 -10.20
CA SER A 34 14.16 23.74 -10.38
C SER A 34 14.36 22.99 -9.07
N THR A 35 14.54 23.71 -7.95
CA THR A 35 14.64 23.09 -6.62
C THR A 35 13.33 22.43 -6.21
N TYR A 36 12.18 23.07 -6.48
CA TYR A 36 10.88 22.43 -6.24
C TYR A 36 10.63 21.24 -7.18
N ALA A 37 10.98 21.37 -8.47
CA ALA A 37 10.86 20.27 -9.43
C ALA A 37 11.76 19.09 -9.05
N ALA A 38 12.99 19.33 -8.57
CA ALA A 38 13.89 18.31 -8.06
C ALA A 38 13.35 17.68 -6.78
N ALA A 39 12.82 18.46 -5.84
CA ALA A 39 12.19 17.94 -4.62
C ALA A 39 10.94 17.08 -4.94
N ILE A 40 10.09 17.54 -5.86
CA ILE A 40 8.93 16.79 -6.35
C ILE A 40 9.38 15.54 -7.09
N LEU A 41 10.41 15.61 -7.92
CA LEU A 41 10.95 14.45 -8.62
C LEU A 41 11.55 13.45 -7.64
N THR A 42 12.28 13.90 -6.61
CA THR A 42 12.77 13.02 -5.54
C THR A 42 11.63 12.43 -4.73
N LEU A 43 10.54 13.16 -4.52
CA LEU A 43 9.33 12.64 -3.88
C LEU A 43 8.64 11.60 -4.76
N ILE A 44 8.58 11.82 -6.08
CA ILE A 44 8.03 10.87 -7.06
C ILE A 44 8.89 9.61 -7.13
N LEU A 45 10.22 9.76 -7.13
CA LEU A 45 11.18 8.65 -7.12
C LEU A 45 11.20 7.90 -5.79
N ALA A 46 10.98 8.59 -4.67
CA ALA A 46 10.78 7.96 -3.37
C ALA A 46 9.41 7.26 -3.28
N LEU A 47 8.41 7.71 -4.02
CA LEU A 47 7.13 7.00 -4.16
C LEU A 47 7.19 5.92 -5.25
N HIS A 48 8.36 5.66 -5.84
CA HIS A 48 8.51 4.67 -6.92
C HIS A 48 8.49 3.26 -6.32
N LYS A 49 7.77 2.37 -7.01
CA LYS A 49 7.40 1.02 -6.56
C LYS A 49 8.62 0.21 -6.14
N THR A 50 8.55 -0.44 -4.98
CA THR A 50 9.56 -1.46 -4.65
C THR A 50 9.30 -2.69 -5.53
N PRO A 51 10.32 -3.32 -6.13
CA PRO A 51 10.13 -4.51 -6.94
C PRO A 51 9.45 -5.61 -6.12
N PRO A 52 8.43 -6.30 -6.67
CA PRO A 52 7.73 -7.33 -5.95
C PRO A 52 8.70 -8.48 -5.62
N PRO A 53 8.62 -9.07 -4.42
CA PRO A 53 9.49 -10.19 -4.06
C PRO A 53 9.27 -11.36 -5.03
N LEU A 54 10.37 -12.03 -5.39
CA LEU A 54 10.34 -13.26 -6.18
C LEU A 54 9.89 -14.42 -5.29
N VAL A 55 8.59 -14.55 -5.09
CA VAL A 55 8.01 -15.72 -4.45
C VAL A 55 7.58 -16.70 -5.53
N LYS A 56 8.05 -17.95 -5.42
CA LYS A 56 7.61 -19.03 -6.31
C LYS A 56 6.17 -19.38 -5.94
N THR A 57 5.30 -19.42 -6.93
CA THR A 57 3.95 -19.98 -6.81
C THR A 57 3.81 -21.12 -7.80
N SER A 58 3.14 -22.21 -7.42
CA SER A 58 2.88 -23.32 -8.33
C SER A 58 1.54 -23.99 -8.00
N PRO A 59 0.76 -24.43 -9.00
CA PRO A 59 -0.51 -25.13 -8.76
C PRO A 59 -0.31 -26.40 -7.91
N GLN A 60 0.82 -27.08 -8.07
CA GLN A 60 1.17 -28.26 -7.28
C GLN A 60 1.37 -27.93 -5.79
N ALA A 61 1.93 -26.76 -5.46
CA ALA A 61 2.09 -26.33 -4.07
C ALA A 61 0.76 -25.94 -3.43
N ALA A 62 -0.16 -25.33 -4.18
CA ALA A 62 -1.52 -25.09 -3.70
C ALA A 62 -2.25 -26.40 -3.35
N ALA A 63 -2.17 -27.39 -4.24
CA ALA A 63 -2.79 -28.70 -4.00
C ALA A 63 -2.19 -29.43 -2.77
N ARG A 64 -0.88 -29.32 -2.55
CA ARG A 64 -0.24 -29.85 -1.34
C ARG A 64 -0.71 -29.15 -0.07
N ALA A 65 -0.84 -27.82 -0.11
CA ALA A 65 -1.35 -27.06 1.02
C ALA A 65 -2.76 -27.55 1.39
N GLU A 66 -3.64 -27.67 0.39
CA GLU A 66 -5.03 -28.11 0.55
C GLU A 66 -5.13 -29.53 1.12
N GLN A 67 -4.32 -30.48 0.61
CA GLN A 67 -4.24 -31.83 1.17
C GLN A 67 -3.81 -31.85 2.64
N LYS A 68 -2.85 -31.00 3.03
CA LYS A 68 -2.41 -30.90 4.43
C LYS A 68 -3.50 -30.29 5.32
N PHE A 69 -4.25 -29.31 4.82
CA PHE A 69 -5.41 -28.77 5.54
C PHE A 69 -6.49 -29.84 5.75
N ASP A 70 -6.84 -30.60 4.72
CA ASP A 70 -7.81 -31.70 4.80
C ASP A 70 -7.38 -32.79 5.80
N GLU A 71 -6.09 -33.16 5.79
CA GLU A 71 -5.53 -34.13 6.73
C GLU A 71 -5.59 -33.61 8.16
N ALA A 72 -5.22 -32.35 8.38
CA ALA A 72 -5.29 -31.72 9.68
C ALA A 72 -6.74 -31.65 10.19
N GLU A 73 -7.68 -31.28 9.33
CA GLU A 73 -9.11 -31.22 9.67
C GLU A 73 -9.66 -32.61 10.02
N ARG A 74 -9.30 -33.66 9.27
CA ARG A 74 -9.69 -35.04 9.60
C ARG A 74 -9.11 -35.50 10.93
N ALA A 75 -7.83 -35.22 11.21
CA ALA A 75 -7.21 -35.58 12.48
C ALA A 75 -7.94 -34.91 13.67
N VAL A 76 -8.26 -33.63 13.53
CA VAL A 76 -8.99 -32.84 14.52
C VAL A 76 -10.44 -33.30 14.67
N ALA A 77 -11.12 -33.64 13.58
CA ALA A 77 -12.46 -34.21 13.61
C ALA A 77 -12.48 -35.56 14.37
N ASN A 78 -11.38 -36.30 14.33
CA ASN A 78 -11.16 -37.52 15.10
C ASN A 78 -10.65 -37.25 16.54
N GLY A 79 -10.54 -35.99 16.97
CA GLY A 79 -10.08 -35.59 18.29
C GLY A 79 -8.58 -35.80 18.53
N GLN A 80 -7.77 -35.88 17.46
CA GLN A 80 -6.32 -36.02 17.55
C GLN A 80 -5.64 -34.66 17.41
N PRO A 81 -4.74 -34.28 18.34
CA PRO A 81 -3.94 -33.08 18.19
C PRO A 81 -2.99 -33.24 16.99
N THR A 82 -2.96 -32.25 16.12
CA THR A 82 -2.10 -32.26 14.94
C THR A 82 -1.41 -30.91 14.75
N THR A 83 -0.27 -30.92 14.07
CA THR A 83 0.46 -29.70 13.73
C THR A 83 0.54 -29.59 12.22
N LEU A 84 -0.05 -28.53 11.67
CA LEU A 84 0.02 -28.20 10.27
C LEU A 84 1.23 -27.31 10.01
N ARG A 85 2.06 -27.68 9.05
CA ARG A 85 3.21 -26.88 8.58
C ARG A 85 3.04 -26.54 7.10
N VAL A 86 3.00 -25.25 6.80
CA VAL A 86 2.84 -24.71 5.45
C VAL A 86 4.04 -23.83 5.12
N ASP A 87 4.73 -24.16 4.04
CA ASP A 87 5.87 -23.36 3.58
C ASP A 87 5.43 -22.10 2.83
N GLN A 88 6.37 -21.19 2.56
CA GLN A 88 6.09 -19.95 1.83
C GLN A 88 5.49 -20.20 0.44
N THR A 89 5.96 -21.20 -0.30
CA THR A 89 5.49 -21.49 -1.67
C THR A 89 4.06 -22.00 -1.64
N GLU A 90 3.76 -22.92 -0.71
CA GLU A 90 2.42 -23.47 -0.47
C GLU A 90 1.45 -22.36 -0.06
N LEU A 91 1.84 -21.52 0.91
CA LEU A 91 1.02 -20.40 1.38
C LEU A 91 0.71 -19.39 0.26
N ASN A 92 1.72 -18.96 -0.48
CA ASN A 92 1.51 -17.99 -1.55
C ASN A 92 0.71 -18.56 -2.72
N SER A 93 0.90 -19.85 -3.04
CA SER A 93 0.11 -20.50 -4.08
C SER A 93 -1.37 -20.59 -3.67
N TYR A 94 -1.64 -20.94 -2.42
CA TYR A 94 -3.00 -20.98 -1.86
C TYR A 94 -3.65 -19.59 -1.81
N LEU A 95 -2.92 -18.55 -1.42
CA LEU A 95 -3.44 -17.18 -1.39
C LEU A 95 -3.73 -16.66 -2.80
N SER A 96 -2.84 -16.92 -3.76
CA SER A 96 -3.04 -16.45 -5.14
C SER A 96 -4.31 -17.02 -5.77
N SER A 97 -4.62 -18.31 -5.54
CA SER A 97 -5.85 -18.91 -6.07
C SER A 97 -7.12 -18.33 -5.44
N HIS A 98 -7.08 -17.96 -4.15
CA HIS A 98 -8.23 -17.38 -3.46
C HIS A 98 -8.41 -15.88 -3.72
N LEU A 99 -7.31 -15.14 -3.94
CA LEU A 99 -7.34 -13.71 -4.25
C LEU A 99 -7.90 -13.42 -5.65
N GLU A 100 -7.60 -14.25 -6.66
CA GLU A 100 -8.16 -14.10 -8.01
C GLU A 100 -9.70 -14.23 -8.02
N VAL A 101 -10.24 -15.08 -7.13
CA VAL A 101 -11.68 -15.26 -6.95
C VAL A 101 -12.30 -14.00 -6.34
N SER A 102 -11.74 -13.48 -5.24
CA SER A 102 -12.24 -12.26 -4.61
C SER A 102 -12.08 -11.01 -5.48
N GLY A 103 -10.99 -10.91 -6.25
CA GLY A 103 -10.74 -9.79 -7.18
C GLY A 103 -11.76 -9.72 -8.32
N ARG A 104 -12.23 -10.87 -8.84
CA ARG A 104 -13.31 -10.92 -9.85
C ARG A 104 -14.66 -10.51 -9.28
N GLU A 105 -14.94 -10.86 -8.03
CA GLU A 105 -16.18 -10.47 -7.35
C GLU A 105 -16.19 -8.98 -6.98
N ALA A 106 -15.06 -8.48 -6.47
CA ALA A 106 -14.84 -7.07 -6.16
C ALA A 106 -14.88 -6.19 -7.42
N ALA A 107 -14.26 -6.60 -8.52
CA ALA A 107 -14.34 -5.89 -9.80
C ALA A 107 -15.76 -5.86 -10.37
N ARG A 108 -16.54 -6.93 -10.16
CA ARG A 108 -17.96 -7.00 -10.56
C ARG A 108 -18.86 -6.12 -9.68
N ALA A 109 -18.52 -5.94 -8.42
CA ALA A 109 -19.21 -5.02 -7.51
C ALA A 109 -18.81 -3.54 -7.76
N ALA A 110 -17.54 -3.25 -8.05
CA ALA A 110 -17.05 -1.90 -8.36
C ALA A 110 -17.59 -1.35 -9.68
N SER A 111 -17.81 -2.23 -10.67
CA SER A 111 -18.48 -1.87 -11.93
C SER A 111 -20.00 -1.64 -11.77
N ALA A 112 -20.60 -2.09 -10.65
CA ALA A 112 -21.97 -1.72 -10.27
C ALA A 112 -22.02 -0.42 -9.45
N ALA A 113 -20.95 -0.07 -8.72
CA ALA A 113 -20.87 1.11 -7.85
C ALA A 113 -20.44 2.42 -8.55
N SER A 114 -19.93 2.36 -9.79
CA SER A 114 -19.45 3.53 -10.56
C SER A 114 -20.56 4.49 -11.05
N ARG A 115 -21.67 4.65 -10.32
CA ARG A 115 -22.73 5.63 -10.60
C ARG A 115 -23.03 6.62 -9.46
N LYS A 116 -22.21 6.71 -8.41
CA LYS A 116 -22.51 7.64 -7.31
C LYS A 116 -21.28 8.32 -6.71
N ASP A 117 -20.94 9.43 -7.38
CA ASP A 117 -20.73 10.79 -6.87
C ASP A 117 -19.59 11.12 -5.89
N ASP A 118 -19.07 12.33 -6.13
CA ASP A 118 -17.96 13.07 -5.52
C ASP A 118 -18.15 13.42 -4.04
N SER A 119 -17.06 13.45 -3.27
CA SER A 119 -16.67 14.55 -2.33
C SER A 119 -15.52 14.14 -1.39
N ASN A 120 -14.98 15.14 -0.69
CA ASN A 120 -13.57 15.38 -0.39
C ASN A 120 -13.19 15.11 1.10
N ASP A 121 -11.96 14.62 1.30
CA ASP A 121 -10.97 14.85 2.38
C ASP A 121 -11.32 14.67 3.89
N SER A 122 -10.76 13.63 4.52
CA SER A 122 -9.91 13.67 5.75
C SER A 122 -9.96 12.35 6.55
N ALA A 123 -8.80 11.71 6.72
CA ALA A 123 -8.53 10.45 7.43
C ALA A 123 -9.17 9.19 6.80
N PRO A 124 -8.45 8.05 6.73
CA PRO A 124 -8.99 6.84 6.11
C PRO A 124 -10.16 6.32 6.95
N THR A 125 -11.35 6.46 6.41
CA THR A 125 -12.62 5.96 6.94
C THR A 125 -12.70 4.45 6.68
N ALA A 126 -13.56 3.72 7.41
CA ALA A 126 -13.78 2.29 7.15
C ALA A 126 -14.13 2.00 5.67
N GLN A 127 -14.83 2.94 5.01
CA GLN A 127 -15.15 2.91 3.58
C GLN A 127 -13.90 3.02 2.69
N ASP A 128 -12.91 3.84 3.08
CA ASP A 128 -11.63 3.93 2.36
C ASP A 128 -10.82 2.65 2.52
N VAL A 129 -10.87 2.02 3.71
CA VAL A 129 -10.23 0.71 3.95
C VAL A 129 -10.93 -0.39 3.14
N GLU A 130 -12.26 -0.35 2.99
CA GLU A 130 -13.03 -1.26 2.14
C GLU A 130 -12.68 -1.07 0.64
N GLN A 131 -12.55 0.18 0.20
CA GLN A 131 -12.16 0.50 -1.17
C GLN A 131 -10.70 0.10 -1.45
N MET A 132 -9.81 0.25 -0.46
CA MET A 132 -8.44 -0.26 -0.51
C MET A 132 -8.39 -1.80 -0.58
N ARG A 133 -9.28 -2.51 0.12
CA ARG A 133 -9.42 -3.97 0.02
C ARG A 133 -9.87 -4.43 -1.36
N SER A 134 -10.74 -3.65 -2.00
CA SER A 134 -11.29 -3.94 -3.34
C SER A 134 -10.27 -3.75 -4.48
N ASN A 135 -9.26 -2.89 -4.26
CA ASN A 135 -8.24 -2.54 -5.25
C ASN A 135 -6.90 -3.27 -5.08
N VAL A 136 -6.86 -4.38 -4.33
CA VAL A 136 -5.65 -5.21 -4.20
C VAL A 136 -5.37 -5.91 -5.53
N ARG A 137 -4.27 -5.52 -6.18
CA ARG A 137 -3.83 -6.06 -7.47
C ARG A 137 -2.91 -7.26 -7.31
N ASP A 138 -2.07 -7.25 -6.28
CA ASP A 138 -1.13 -8.34 -5.97
C ASP A 138 -0.88 -8.40 -4.45
N PHE A 139 -0.73 -9.60 -3.92
CA PHE A 139 -0.43 -9.83 -2.51
C PHE A 139 0.56 -10.99 -2.40
N LYS A 140 1.69 -10.74 -1.76
CA LYS A 140 2.76 -11.72 -1.57
C LYS A 140 3.18 -11.76 -0.12
N ILE A 141 3.48 -12.95 0.36
CA ILE A 141 4.03 -13.20 1.68
C ILE A 141 5.44 -13.76 1.54
N GLN A 142 6.37 -13.25 2.34
CA GLN A 142 7.64 -13.90 2.61
C GLN A 142 7.69 -14.32 4.07
N LEU A 143 8.18 -15.52 4.31
CA LEU A 143 8.38 -16.06 5.64
C LEU A 143 9.88 -16.07 5.88
N VAL A 144 10.35 -15.28 6.84
CA VAL A 144 11.78 -15.08 7.11
C VAL A 144 12.00 -15.31 8.59
N ASP A 145 12.73 -16.38 8.92
CA ASP A 145 13.00 -16.81 10.29
C ASP A 145 11.71 -16.98 11.11
N ASP A 146 11.45 -16.07 12.06
CA ASP A 146 10.28 -16.00 12.94
C ASP A 146 9.26 -14.92 12.51
N ARG A 147 9.39 -14.36 11.30
CA ARG A 147 8.66 -13.17 10.84
C ARG A 147 7.96 -13.38 9.52
N VAL A 148 6.85 -12.66 9.38
CA VAL A 148 6.13 -12.49 8.11
C VAL A 148 6.48 -11.14 7.52
N LYS A 149 6.77 -11.11 6.21
CA LYS A 149 6.84 -9.90 5.40
C LYS A 149 5.73 -9.95 4.36
N ALA A 150 4.69 -9.16 4.56
CA ALA A 150 3.62 -8.98 3.60
C ALA A 150 3.99 -7.86 2.63
N TYR A 151 3.79 -8.10 1.33
CA TYR A 151 3.88 -7.12 0.26
C TYR A 151 2.51 -7.04 -0.42
N VAL A 152 1.95 -5.84 -0.49
CA VAL A 152 0.64 -5.59 -1.09
C VAL A 152 0.80 -4.52 -2.16
N LEU A 153 0.33 -4.81 -3.37
CA LEU A 153 0.18 -3.83 -4.44
C LEU A 153 -1.30 -3.47 -4.56
N PHE A 154 -1.62 -2.20 -4.42
CA PHE A 154 -2.98 -1.69 -4.49
C PHE A 154 -3.03 -0.37 -5.26
N GLU A 155 -4.19 -0.05 -5.82
CA GLU A 155 -4.40 1.18 -6.58
C GLU A 155 -5.12 2.25 -5.74
N VAL A 156 -4.53 3.43 -5.66
CA VAL A 156 -5.10 4.61 -5.01
C VAL A 156 -5.12 5.76 -6.02
N HIS A 157 -6.32 6.29 -6.32
CA HIS A 157 -6.54 7.37 -7.29
C HIS A 157 -5.86 7.14 -8.67
N GLY A 158 -5.95 5.94 -9.23
CA GLY A 158 -5.30 5.64 -10.51
C GLY A 158 -3.80 5.39 -10.43
N LYS A 159 -3.21 5.44 -9.22
CA LYS A 159 -1.78 5.22 -9.01
C LYS A 159 -1.55 3.96 -8.19
N ASP A 160 -0.73 3.08 -8.76
CA ASP A 160 -0.25 1.88 -8.09
C ASP A 160 0.67 2.25 -6.92
N MET A 161 0.33 1.75 -5.73
CA MET A 161 1.07 1.95 -4.50
C MET A 161 1.40 0.59 -3.86
N THR A 162 2.57 0.51 -3.23
CA THR A 162 3.05 -0.70 -2.56
C THR A 162 3.07 -0.49 -1.06
N LEU A 163 2.51 -1.41 -0.28
CA LEU A 163 2.66 -1.48 1.17
C LEU A 163 3.48 -2.72 1.51
N GLN A 164 4.52 -2.54 2.30
CA GLN A 164 5.27 -3.63 2.90
C GLN A 164 5.12 -3.58 4.41
N LEU A 165 4.87 -4.73 5.02
CA LEU A 165 4.69 -4.88 6.46
C LEU A 165 5.48 -6.10 6.94
N GLU A 166 6.40 -5.88 7.86
CA GLU A 166 7.13 -6.94 8.57
C GLU A 166 6.61 -7.04 10.00
N GLY A 167 6.35 -8.26 10.47
CA GLY A 167 5.90 -8.48 11.85
C GLY A 167 6.01 -9.94 12.29
N ARG A 168 5.74 -10.16 13.57
CA ARG A 168 5.61 -11.50 14.16
C ARG A 168 4.14 -11.86 14.30
N LEU A 169 3.83 -13.12 13.99
CA LEU A 169 2.48 -13.65 14.11
C LEU A 169 2.38 -14.51 15.36
N SER A 170 1.33 -14.31 16.14
CA SER A 170 1.01 -15.16 17.29
C SER A 170 -0.50 -15.35 17.46
N ALA A 171 -0.89 -16.37 18.20
CA ALA A 171 -2.28 -16.57 18.62
C ALA A 171 -2.44 -16.20 20.10
N GLN A 172 -3.40 -15.33 20.41
CA GLN A 172 -3.72 -14.97 21.79
C GLN A 172 -5.23 -14.93 22.00
N ASN A 173 -5.72 -15.61 23.03
CA ASN A 173 -7.15 -15.65 23.40
C ASN A 173 -8.08 -16.11 22.25
N GLY A 174 -7.58 -16.95 21.33
CA GLY A 174 -8.33 -17.40 20.15
C GLY A 174 -8.40 -16.37 19.02
N TYR A 175 -7.57 -15.33 19.06
CA TYR A 175 -7.43 -14.34 18.00
C TYR A 175 -6.01 -14.30 17.46
N LEU A 176 -5.90 -13.97 16.18
CA LEU A 176 -4.63 -13.70 15.53
C LEU A 176 -4.10 -12.33 15.97
N ILE A 177 -2.85 -12.30 16.41
CA ILE A 177 -2.13 -11.09 16.80
C ILE A 177 -0.93 -10.90 15.86
N LEU A 178 -0.74 -9.66 15.42
CA LEU A 178 0.42 -9.24 14.65
C LEU A 178 1.20 -8.20 15.45
N ASP A 179 2.45 -8.51 15.79
CA ASP A 179 3.38 -7.57 16.38
C ASP A 179 4.21 -6.94 15.25
N PRO A 180 3.95 -5.69 14.84
CA PRO A 180 4.65 -5.07 13.74
C PRO A 180 6.10 -4.74 14.12
N VAL A 181 7.02 -4.99 13.19
CA VAL A 181 8.45 -4.69 13.34
C VAL A 181 8.85 -3.52 12.44
N SER A 182 8.43 -3.54 11.17
CA SER A 182 8.66 -2.43 10.25
C SER A 182 7.55 -2.35 9.21
N GLY A 183 7.36 -1.18 8.63
CA GLY A 183 6.42 -1.00 7.54
C GLY A 183 6.85 0.14 6.65
N GLN A 184 6.53 0.08 5.37
CA GLN A 184 6.83 1.13 4.41
C GLN A 184 5.76 1.21 3.32
N ILE A 185 5.51 2.42 2.84
CA ILE A 185 4.60 2.72 1.73
C ILE A 185 5.44 3.30 0.59
N GLY A 186 5.49 2.62 -0.55
CA GLY A 186 6.51 2.89 -1.56
C GLY A 186 7.91 2.66 -0.99
N SER A 187 8.76 3.70 -1.01
CA SER A 187 10.05 3.70 -0.28
C SER A 187 10.02 4.50 1.03
N LEU A 188 8.85 5.03 1.43
CA LEU A 188 8.73 5.82 2.65
C LEU A 188 8.53 4.89 3.87
N PRO A 189 9.46 4.84 4.83
CA PRO A 189 9.26 4.10 6.07
C PRO A 189 8.14 4.73 6.90
N ILE A 190 7.27 3.87 7.45
CA ILE A 190 6.23 4.27 8.40
C ILE A 190 6.89 4.38 9.78
N PRO A 191 6.71 5.50 10.52
CA PRO A 191 7.17 5.60 11.89
C PRO A 191 6.59 4.49 12.76
N GLN A 192 7.43 3.85 13.60
CA GLN A 192 7.03 2.69 14.39
C GLN A 192 5.78 2.95 15.26
N SER A 193 5.68 4.12 15.90
CA SER A 193 4.53 4.48 16.73
C SER A 193 3.22 4.58 15.94
N ALA A 194 3.28 5.11 14.72
CA ALA A 194 2.14 5.19 13.81
C ALA A 194 1.74 3.78 13.34
N LEU A 195 2.72 2.94 13.05
CA LEU A 195 2.50 1.56 12.63
C LEU A 195 1.83 0.72 13.72
N GLU A 196 2.38 0.73 14.94
CA GLU A 196 1.82 0.02 16.09
C GLU A 196 0.40 0.47 16.39
N SER A 197 0.15 1.78 16.36
CA SER A 197 -1.18 2.35 16.57
C SER A 197 -2.17 1.90 15.49
N ALA A 198 -1.75 1.90 14.23
CA ALA A 198 -2.60 1.49 13.11
C ALA A 198 -2.91 0.00 13.16
N VAL A 199 -1.91 -0.87 13.40
CA VAL A 199 -2.10 -2.32 13.51
C VAL A 199 -2.98 -2.66 14.71
N ARG A 200 -2.74 -2.04 15.86
CA ARG A 200 -3.57 -2.24 17.06
C ARG A 200 -5.03 -1.87 16.79
N ARG A 201 -5.29 -0.68 16.22
CA ARG A 201 -6.65 -0.26 15.85
C ARG A 201 -7.30 -1.20 14.84
N LEU A 202 -6.52 -1.69 13.87
CA LEU A 202 -7.01 -2.66 12.89
C LEU A 202 -7.41 -3.97 13.56
N MET A 203 -6.60 -4.47 14.49
CA MET A 203 -6.85 -5.74 15.20
C MET A 203 -7.97 -5.62 16.25
N GLU A 204 -8.13 -4.45 16.85
CA GLU A 204 -9.14 -4.17 17.87
C GLU A 204 -10.51 -3.81 17.28
N SER A 205 -10.59 -3.50 15.97
CA SER A 205 -11.86 -3.13 15.36
C SER A 205 -12.85 -4.31 15.36
N PRO A 206 -14.15 -4.09 15.63
CA PRO A 206 -15.12 -5.18 15.73
C PRO A 206 -15.19 -6.05 14.49
N GLU A 207 -15.22 -5.42 13.31
CA GLU A 207 -15.29 -6.10 12.01
C GLU A 207 -14.07 -7.00 11.74
N ASN A 208 -12.89 -6.56 12.16
CA ASN A 208 -11.68 -7.34 11.96
C ASN A 208 -11.50 -8.39 13.03
N ARG A 209 -11.93 -8.13 14.28
CA ARG A 209 -11.90 -9.14 15.34
C ARG A 209 -12.66 -10.41 14.97
N GLU A 210 -13.79 -10.27 14.29
CA GLU A 210 -14.54 -11.43 13.78
C GLU A 210 -13.75 -12.19 12.71
N LYS A 211 -13.09 -11.47 11.79
CA LYS A 211 -12.28 -12.05 10.70
C LYS A 211 -10.95 -12.65 11.17
N LEU A 212 -10.41 -12.15 12.27
CA LEU A 212 -9.15 -12.57 12.87
C LEU A 212 -9.33 -13.62 13.97
N ARG A 213 -10.57 -13.96 14.29
CA ARG A 213 -10.88 -15.03 15.23
C ARG A 213 -10.44 -16.36 14.61
N LEU A 214 -9.60 -17.07 15.35
CA LEU A 214 -9.15 -18.39 14.95
C LEU A 214 -10.27 -19.41 15.18
N PRO A 215 -10.41 -20.42 14.30
CA PRO A 215 -11.26 -21.57 14.56
C PRO A 215 -10.94 -22.19 15.93
N PRO A 216 -11.95 -22.66 16.69
CA PRO A 216 -11.76 -23.14 18.07
C PRO A 216 -10.81 -24.34 18.17
N GLN A 217 -10.58 -25.03 17.06
CA GLN A 217 -9.66 -26.16 16.96
C GLN A 217 -8.20 -25.73 16.95
N ILE A 218 -7.89 -24.49 16.56
CA ILE A 218 -6.52 -23.97 16.53
C ILE A 218 -6.12 -23.50 17.93
N ALA A 219 -5.13 -24.19 18.51
CA ALA A 219 -4.53 -23.83 19.79
C ALA A 219 -3.56 -22.66 19.67
N ASP A 220 -2.75 -22.68 18.62
CA ASP A 220 -1.65 -21.75 18.42
C ASP A 220 -1.33 -21.59 16.92
N LEU A 221 -0.84 -20.41 16.54
CA LEU A 221 -0.42 -20.10 15.18
C LEU A 221 0.80 -19.18 15.23
N ARG A 222 1.90 -19.62 14.65
CA ARG A 222 3.17 -18.90 14.65
C ARG A 222 4.01 -19.19 13.40
N ILE A 223 5.12 -18.49 13.26
CA ILE A 223 6.09 -18.70 12.19
C ILE A 223 7.34 -19.32 12.80
N GLU A 224 7.79 -20.44 12.24
CA GLU A 224 9.02 -21.10 12.66
C GLU A 224 9.84 -21.50 11.43
N ASN A 225 11.11 -21.09 11.41
CA ASN A 225 12.07 -21.44 10.35
C ASN A 225 11.56 -21.12 8.93
N GLY A 226 10.83 -20.00 8.77
CA GLY A 226 10.25 -19.63 7.48
C GLY A 226 9.03 -20.46 7.06
N GLU A 227 8.38 -21.15 7.99
CA GLU A 227 7.13 -21.90 7.77
C GLU A 227 6.04 -21.40 8.72
N VAL A 228 4.79 -21.43 8.27
CA VAL A 228 3.63 -21.20 9.15
C VAL A 228 3.32 -22.52 9.86
N VAL A 229 3.24 -22.46 11.18
CA VAL A 229 2.96 -23.61 12.05
C VAL A 229 1.67 -23.34 12.81
N ALA A 230 0.64 -24.14 12.51
CA ALA A 230 -0.64 -24.12 13.21
C ALA A 230 -0.76 -25.39 14.06
N SER A 231 -0.97 -25.22 15.37
CA SER A 231 -1.17 -26.33 16.30
C SER A 231 -2.66 -26.48 16.58
N TYR A 232 -3.19 -27.69 16.41
CA TYR A 232 -4.60 -28.01 16.64
C TYR A 232 -4.77 -28.86 17.90
N ARG A 233 -5.96 -28.76 18.51
CA ARG A 233 -6.36 -29.51 19.71
C ARG A 233 -7.18 -30.74 19.39
#